data_AF-A0A1B6CDU6-F1
#
_entry.id   AF-A0A1B6CDU6-F1
#
_cell.length_a   1.000
_cell.length_b   1.000
_cell.length_c   1.000
_cell.angle_alpha   90.00
_cell.angle_beta   90.00
_cell.angle_gamma   90.00
#
_symmetry.space_group_name_H-M   'P 1'
#
loop_
_entity.id
_entity.type
_entity.pdbx_description
1 polymer ?
#
loop_
_entity_poly.entity_id
_entity_poly.type
_entity_poly.pdbx_seq_one_letter_code
_entity_poly.pdbx_strand_id
1 'polypeptide(L)'
;AISGVHSLKELTLVVLEEVLYEQISGINIQNLRYLEITGRNLRRVHEGAFKDVSSSKDLIVRLHGTMVEELPTGLFTGFSENTKLSIDLCDNRLNSLNPSTFYVNASSWENDGTRILEGGLLLTNNPWPCECGLVWIGHWLRRWLRETVQIHTTPLDVAQHVVTATREATCTDPVTNQLISLVDLYPEDFNCLASALSGAGSAWKNEISECLLRTLAVIVLVLAMQRKCQ
;
A
#
# COMPACT_ATOMS: atom_id res chain seq x y z
N ALA A 1 25.71 14.59 -9.40
CA ALA A 1 24.87 13.78 -10.31
C ALA A 1 25.68 12.57 -10.76
N ILE A 2 25.28 11.36 -10.35
CA ILE A 2 25.98 10.11 -10.70
C ILE A 2 25.49 9.71 -12.10
N SER A 3 26.18 10.11 -13.17
CA SER A 3 25.72 9.94 -14.55
C SER A 3 26.04 8.57 -15.17
N GLY A 4 26.07 7.50 -14.35
CA GLY A 4 26.49 6.15 -14.79
C GLY A 4 25.47 5.03 -14.55
N VAL A 5 24.27 5.35 -14.05
CA VAL A 5 23.38 4.36 -13.41
C VAL A 5 22.28 3.82 -14.35
N HIS A 6 22.30 4.19 -15.64
CA HIS A 6 21.27 3.76 -16.61
C HIS A 6 21.18 2.23 -16.81
N SER A 7 22.21 1.48 -16.40
CA SER A 7 22.27 0.02 -16.47
C SER A 7 21.91 -0.69 -15.15
N LEU A 8 21.64 0.06 -14.07
CA LEU A 8 21.37 -0.54 -12.76
C LEU A 8 20.05 -1.29 -12.79
N LYS A 9 20.12 -2.58 -12.44
CA LYS A 9 18.97 -3.49 -12.39
C LYS A 9 18.57 -3.84 -10.97
N GLU A 10 19.50 -3.76 -10.03
CA GLU A 10 19.29 -4.17 -8.65
C GLU A 10 19.83 -3.09 -7.73
N LEU A 11 19.04 -2.69 -6.74
CA LEU A 11 19.40 -1.69 -5.75
C LEU A 11 18.96 -2.18 -4.37
N THR A 12 19.92 -2.35 -3.47
CA THR A 12 19.66 -2.69 -2.07
C THR A 12 20.07 -1.52 -1.19
N LEU A 13 19.16 -1.07 -0.33
CA LEU A 13 19.31 0.07 0.55
C LEU A 13 19.13 -0.36 2.01
N VAL A 14 20.07 0.04 2.86
CA VAL A 14 19.94 -0.07 4.32
C VAL A 14 19.71 1.33 4.87
N VAL A 15 18.46 1.62 5.23
CA VAL A 15 18.01 2.91 5.76
C VAL A 15 18.33 2.98 7.25
N LEU A 16 19.03 4.03 7.65
CA LEU A 16 19.45 4.22 9.04
C LEU A 16 18.49 5.18 9.78
N GLU A 17 17.79 6.00 9.02
CA GLU A 17 16.82 6.99 9.47
C GLU A 17 15.46 6.37 9.79
N GLU A 18 14.63 7.12 10.52
CA GLU A 18 13.26 6.70 10.83
C GLU A 18 12.28 6.81 9.66
N VAL A 19 12.64 7.60 8.65
CA VAL A 19 11.76 7.92 7.52
C VAL A 19 12.50 7.72 6.20
N LEU A 20 11.92 6.90 5.34
CA LEU A 20 12.29 6.83 3.93
C LEU A 20 11.55 7.95 3.19
N TYR A 21 12.24 9.06 2.99
CA TYR A 21 11.87 10.14 2.08
C TYR A 21 12.22 9.75 0.63
N GLU A 22 12.65 10.74 -0.13
CA GLU A 22 13.12 10.63 -1.50
C GLU A 22 14.60 10.24 -1.55
N GLN A 23 15.11 9.35 -0.70
CA GLN A 23 16.53 8.89 -0.77
C GLN A 23 16.87 8.19 -2.09
N ILE A 24 15.84 7.76 -2.83
CA ILE A 24 15.94 7.17 -4.17
C ILE A 24 15.86 8.26 -5.26
N SER A 25 15.60 9.52 -4.88
CA SER A 25 15.45 10.62 -5.83
C SER A 25 16.75 11.06 -6.47
N GLY A 26 16.64 11.47 -7.73
CA GLY A 26 17.76 11.93 -8.54
C GLY A 26 18.51 10.80 -9.24
N ILE A 27 18.08 9.55 -9.07
CA ILE A 27 18.53 8.42 -9.88
C ILE A 27 17.37 8.01 -10.78
N ASN A 28 17.38 8.49 -12.03
CA ASN A 28 16.42 8.05 -13.05
C ASN A 28 16.79 6.62 -13.48
N ILE A 29 16.32 5.61 -12.74
CA ILE A 29 16.61 4.19 -12.98
C ILE A 29 15.45 3.56 -13.72
N GLN A 30 15.42 3.74 -15.04
CA GLN A 30 14.35 3.21 -15.90
C GLN A 30 14.43 1.69 -16.13
N ASN A 31 15.53 1.07 -15.70
CA ASN A 31 15.83 -0.35 -15.92
C ASN A 31 15.92 -1.14 -14.62
N LEU A 32 15.48 -0.58 -13.50
CA LEU A 32 15.50 -1.26 -12.22
C LEU A 32 14.53 -2.44 -12.27
N ARG A 33 14.98 -3.59 -11.78
CA ARG A 33 14.23 -4.83 -11.70
C ARG A 33 14.00 -5.29 -10.27
N TYR A 34 14.89 -4.90 -9.37
CA TYR A 34 14.82 -5.26 -7.98
C TYR A 34 15.24 -4.08 -7.10
N LEU A 35 14.34 -3.66 -6.22
CA LEU A 35 14.57 -2.65 -5.20
C LEU A 35 14.36 -3.31 -3.84
N GLU A 36 15.41 -3.42 -3.05
CA GLU A 36 15.33 -3.93 -1.69
C GLU A 36 15.65 -2.82 -0.69
N ILE A 37 14.80 -2.68 0.32
CA ILE A 37 14.91 -1.67 1.37
C ILE A 37 14.76 -2.38 2.71
N THR A 38 15.73 -2.17 3.59
CA THR A 38 15.70 -2.65 4.96
C THR A 38 16.20 -1.58 5.92
N GLY A 39 15.96 -1.74 7.21
CA GLY A 39 16.40 -0.78 8.22
C GLY A 39 15.65 -0.92 9.52
N ARG A 40 16.36 -1.32 10.60
CA ARG A 40 15.74 -1.57 11.91
C ARG A 40 15.13 -0.32 12.56
N ASN A 41 15.55 0.86 12.14
CA ASN A 41 15.02 2.13 12.63
C ASN A 41 13.90 2.70 11.73
N LEU A 42 13.72 2.17 10.52
CA LEU A 42 12.77 2.69 9.55
C LEU A 42 11.34 2.42 10.04
N ARG A 43 10.56 3.49 10.23
CA ARG A 43 9.19 3.45 10.78
C ARG A 43 8.14 4.00 9.83
N ARG A 44 8.54 4.90 8.92
CA ARG A 44 7.62 5.55 7.98
C ARG A 44 8.22 5.61 6.58
N VAL A 45 7.34 5.51 5.59
CA VAL A 45 7.69 5.72 4.18
C VAL A 45 6.93 6.95 3.71
N HIS A 46 7.62 7.83 2.98
CA HIS A 46 7.02 9.01 2.36
C HIS A 46 6.28 8.62 1.08
N GLU A 47 5.17 9.31 0.77
CA GLU A 47 4.34 9.03 -0.42
C GLU A 47 5.12 9.08 -1.74
N GLY A 48 6.14 9.95 -1.82
CA GLY A 48 7.01 10.13 -2.99
C GLY A 48 8.22 9.19 -3.06
N ALA A 49 8.40 8.26 -2.10
CA ALA A 49 9.64 7.48 -1.97
C ALA A 49 10.01 6.66 -3.23
N PHE A 50 9.02 6.25 -4.02
CA PHE A 50 9.21 5.41 -5.21
C PHE A 50 8.97 6.12 -6.54
N LYS A 51 8.81 7.44 -6.55
CA LYS A 51 8.46 8.21 -7.75
C LYS A 51 9.48 8.04 -8.89
N ASP A 52 10.78 8.00 -8.58
CA ASP A 52 11.83 7.97 -9.60
C ASP A 52 12.08 6.56 -10.19
N VAL A 53 11.59 5.51 -9.55
CA VAL A 53 11.64 4.12 -10.05
C VAL A 53 10.34 3.68 -10.74
N SER A 54 9.32 4.55 -10.74
CA SER A 54 7.97 4.23 -11.19
C SER A 54 7.82 3.98 -12.71
N SER A 55 8.87 4.30 -13.47
CA SER A 55 8.97 4.07 -14.92
C SER A 55 9.52 2.69 -15.30
N SER A 56 9.97 1.89 -14.32
CA SER A 56 10.49 0.54 -14.55
C SER A 56 9.37 -0.40 -15.03
N LYS A 57 9.67 -1.29 -16.00
CA LYS A 57 8.67 -2.18 -16.59
C LYS A 57 8.37 -3.43 -15.78
N ASP A 58 9.40 -4.06 -15.22
CA ASP A 58 9.28 -5.28 -14.42
C ASP A 58 10.06 -5.01 -13.14
N LEU A 59 9.37 -4.74 -12.03
CA LEU A 59 10.01 -4.32 -10.79
C LEU A 59 9.49 -5.15 -9.62
N ILE A 60 10.43 -5.63 -8.81
CA ILE A 60 10.16 -6.17 -7.48
C ILE A 60 10.56 -5.10 -6.47
N VAL A 61 9.64 -4.70 -5.61
CA VAL A 61 9.93 -3.82 -4.46
C VAL A 61 9.80 -4.65 -3.20
N ARG A 62 10.93 -4.86 -2.51
CA ARG A 62 11.00 -5.56 -1.23
C ARG A 62 11.30 -4.58 -0.11
N LEU A 63 10.38 -4.41 0.82
CA LEU A 63 10.55 -3.67 2.07
C LEU A 63 10.49 -4.69 3.21
N HIS A 64 11.57 -4.89 3.96
CA HIS A 64 11.61 -5.92 5.00
C HIS A 64 12.56 -5.60 6.14
N GLY A 65 12.36 -6.23 7.30
CA GLY A 65 13.20 -6.03 8.48
C GLY A 65 13.10 -4.61 9.04
N THR A 66 11.93 -3.98 8.90
CA THR A 66 11.66 -2.61 9.35
C THR A 66 10.65 -2.56 10.49
N MET A 67 10.44 -1.36 11.04
CA MET A 67 9.43 -1.07 12.06
C MET A 67 8.23 -0.30 11.47
N VAL A 68 7.99 -0.43 10.16
CA VAL A 68 6.87 0.21 9.47
C VAL A 68 5.57 -0.49 9.84
N GLU A 69 4.59 0.29 10.32
CA GLU A 69 3.27 -0.18 10.77
C GLU A 69 2.15 0.12 9.76
N GLU A 70 2.32 1.15 8.94
CA GLU A 70 1.40 1.59 7.89
C GLU A 70 2.16 2.11 6.68
N LEU A 71 1.56 1.98 5.49
CA LEU A 71 2.08 2.56 4.24
C LEU A 71 1.22 3.75 3.81
N PRO A 72 1.81 4.85 3.31
CA PRO A 72 1.05 6.01 2.87
C PRO A 72 0.13 5.69 1.69
N THR A 73 -0.96 6.45 1.60
CA THR A 73 -1.82 6.50 0.43
C THR A 73 -1.01 6.94 -0.79
N GLY A 74 -1.27 6.33 -1.95
CA GLY A 74 -0.65 6.72 -3.21
C GLY A 74 0.80 6.24 -3.40
N LEU A 75 1.35 5.45 -2.46
CA LEU A 75 2.76 5.04 -2.52
C LEU A 75 3.15 4.38 -3.85
N PHE A 76 2.24 3.57 -4.41
CA PHE A 76 2.46 2.86 -5.67
C PHE A 76 1.59 3.36 -6.82
N THR A 77 0.82 4.44 -6.66
CA THR A 77 -0.06 4.95 -7.72
C THR A 77 0.72 5.67 -8.84
N GLY A 78 1.98 6.03 -8.59
CA GLY A 78 2.85 6.66 -9.59
C GLY A 78 3.44 5.70 -10.63
N PHE A 79 3.25 4.38 -10.47
CA PHE A 79 3.74 3.38 -11.41
C PHE A 79 2.90 3.34 -12.68
N SER A 80 3.56 3.14 -13.83
CA SER A 80 2.86 3.04 -15.11
C SER A 80 1.93 1.82 -15.11
N GLU A 81 0.77 1.90 -15.78
CA GLU A 81 -0.11 0.73 -15.94
C GLU A 81 0.54 -0.44 -16.73
N ASN A 82 1.65 -0.19 -17.41
CA ASN A 82 2.43 -1.20 -18.11
C ASN A 82 3.54 -1.80 -17.24
N THR A 83 3.64 -1.39 -15.97
CA THR A 83 4.59 -1.95 -15.02
C THR A 83 4.03 -3.22 -14.40
N LYS A 84 4.79 -4.31 -14.50
CA LYS A 84 4.59 -5.54 -13.73
C LYS A 84 5.26 -5.37 -12.38
N LEU A 85 4.48 -4.96 -11.39
CA LEU A 85 4.97 -4.76 -10.03
C LEU A 85 4.76 -6.03 -9.19
N SER A 86 5.81 -6.45 -8.49
CA SER A 86 5.73 -7.43 -7.40
C SER A 86 6.11 -6.72 -6.12
N ILE A 87 5.32 -6.91 -5.05
CA ILE A 87 5.56 -6.23 -3.78
C ILE A 87 5.76 -7.26 -2.69
N ASP A 88 6.85 -7.11 -1.98
CA ASP A 88 7.22 -7.94 -0.85
C ASP A 88 7.33 -7.06 0.40
N LEU A 89 6.39 -7.25 1.32
CA LEU A 89 6.31 -6.54 2.59
C LEU A 89 6.55 -7.49 3.78
N CYS A 90 7.23 -8.61 3.55
CA CYS A 90 7.48 -9.57 4.63
C CYS A 90 8.35 -8.97 5.74
N ASP A 91 8.22 -9.52 6.94
CA ASP A 91 9.08 -9.18 8.09
C ASP A 91 9.06 -7.69 8.48
N ASN A 92 7.88 -7.07 8.49
CA ASN A 92 7.67 -5.70 9.00
C ASN A 92 6.76 -5.71 10.25
N ARG A 93 6.20 -4.56 10.58
CA ARG A 93 5.25 -4.37 11.69
C ARG A 93 3.88 -3.94 11.19
N LEU A 94 3.57 -4.20 9.92
CA LEU A 94 2.33 -3.75 9.31
C LEU A 94 1.13 -4.37 10.02
N ASN A 95 0.22 -3.51 10.45
CA ASN A 95 -1.03 -3.91 11.10
C ASN A 95 -2.25 -3.48 10.28
N SER A 96 -2.04 -2.73 9.19
CA SER A 96 -3.07 -2.33 8.24
C SER A 96 -2.46 -2.15 6.85
N LEU A 97 -3.26 -2.36 5.81
CA LEU A 97 -2.86 -2.10 4.43
C LEU A 97 -4.09 -1.62 3.67
N ASN A 98 -4.04 -0.39 3.18
CA ASN A 98 -5.19 0.24 2.53
C ASN A 98 -5.11 0.01 1.00
N PRO A 99 -6.23 -0.25 0.30
CA PRO A 99 -6.22 -0.30 -1.16
C PRO A 99 -5.66 0.98 -1.80
N SER A 100 -5.87 2.13 -1.16
CA SER A 100 -5.40 3.43 -1.65
C SER A 100 -3.86 3.55 -1.65
N THR A 101 -3.14 2.63 -1.02
CA THR A 101 -1.68 2.51 -1.14
C THR A 101 -1.27 2.13 -2.58
N PHE A 102 -2.10 1.36 -3.28
CA PHE A 102 -1.83 0.82 -4.62
C PHE A 102 -2.70 1.42 -5.72
N TYR A 103 -3.93 1.83 -5.40
CA TYR A 103 -4.91 2.31 -6.36
C TYR A 103 -5.30 3.76 -6.06
N VAL A 104 -5.52 4.57 -7.11
CA VAL A 104 -5.87 6.00 -6.95
C VAL A 104 -7.19 6.18 -6.18
N ASN A 105 -8.14 5.27 -6.36
CA ASN A 105 -9.39 5.26 -5.62
C ASN A 105 -9.51 3.96 -4.83
N ALA A 106 -9.89 4.04 -3.56
CA ALA A 106 -10.03 2.89 -2.66
C ALA A 106 -11.05 1.83 -3.13
N SER A 107 -11.92 2.17 -4.09
CA SER A 107 -12.90 1.25 -4.69
C SER A 107 -12.52 0.81 -6.11
N SER A 108 -11.49 1.41 -6.74
CA SER A 108 -11.16 1.04 -8.13
C SER A 108 -10.48 -0.31 -8.23
N TRP A 109 -9.84 -0.81 -7.17
CA TRP A 109 -9.24 -2.15 -7.14
C TRP A 109 -10.23 -3.28 -7.48
N GLU A 110 -11.53 -3.08 -7.24
CA GLU A 110 -12.57 -4.05 -7.63
C GLU A 110 -12.68 -4.18 -9.15
N ASN A 111 -12.53 -3.07 -9.87
CA ASN A 111 -12.58 -3.03 -11.33
C ASN A 111 -11.21 -3.30 -11.95
N ASP A 112 -10.19 -2.58 -11.51
CA ASP A 112 -8.81 -2.63 -12.00
C ASP A 112 -8.14 -3.98 -11.71
N GLY A 113 -8.59 -4.65 -10.65
CA GLY A 113 -8.14 -5.98 -10.27
C GLY A 113 -6.65 -6.01 -9.98
N THR A 114 -6.00 -7.07 -10.44
CA THR A 114 -4.61 -7.42 -10.14
C THR A 114 -3.61 -6.93 -11.19
N ARG A 115 -4.04 -6.13 -12.17
CA ARG A 115 -3.22 -5.70 -13.33
C ARG A 115 -1.94 -4.95 -12.95
N ILE A 116 -2.01 -4.03 -11.99
CA ILE A 116 -0.84 -3.23 -11.57
C ILE A 116 0.15 -4.08 -10.76
N LEU A 117 -0.38 -5.03 -9.99
CA LEU A 117 0.36 -5.90 -9.07
C LEU A 117 0.42 -7.34 -9.62
N GLU A 118 0.66 -7.49 -10.92
CA GLU A 118 0.65 -8.78 -11.62
C GLU A 118 1.61 -9.79 -10.97
N GLY A 119 2.75 -9.29 -10.47
CA GLY A 119 3.79 -10.11 -9.84
C GLY A 119 3.46 -10.59 -8.42
N GLY A 120 2.35 -10.14 -7.83
CA GLY A 120 1.88 -10.61 -6.54
C GLY A 120 2.25 -9.72 -5.36
N LEU A 121 1.71 -10.08 -4.20
CA LEU A 121 1.86 -9.39 -2.93
C LEU A 121 2.23 -10.40 -1.84
N LEU A 122 3.40 -10.24 -1.23
CA LEU A 122 3.89 -11.08 -0.12
C LEU A 122 3.77 -10.31 1.19
N LEU A 123 3.09 -10.91 2.18
CA LEU A 123 2.65 -10.25 3.41
C LEU A 123 2.97 -11.03 4.69
N THR A 124 3.81 -12.06 4.62
CA THR A 124 4.09 -12.93 5.77
C THR A 124 4.81 -12.17 6.88
N ASN A 125 4.78 -12.71 8.11
CA ASN A 125 5.49 -12.16 9.27
C ASN A 125 5.19 -10.69 9.59
N ASN A 126 3.91 -10.33 9.58
CA ASN A 126 3.41 -9.03 10.02
C ASN A 126 2.27 -9.22 11.05
N PRO A 127 2.10 -8.30 12.01
CA PRO A 127 1.08 -8.39 13.06
C PRO A 127 -0.31 -7.97 12.56
N TRP A 128 -0.82 -8.62 11.51
CA TRP A 128 -2.13 -8.34 10.93
C TRP A 128 -3.27 -8.70 11.92
N PRO A 129 -4.14 -7.76 12.31
CA PRO A 129 -5.39 -8.08 13.00
C PRO A 129 -6.44 -8.57 11.99
N CYS A 130 -7.15 -9.66 12.26
CA CYS A 130 -8.24 -10.09 11.39
C CYS A 130 -9.46 -9.18 11.57
N GLU A 131 -9.60 -8.21 10.69
CA GLU A 131 -10.68 -7.22 10.71
C GLU A 131 -11.14 -6.82 9.31
N CYS A 132 -12.24 -6.07 9.24
CA CYS A 132 -12.83 -5.60 7.98
C CYS A 132 -11.85 -4.85 7.07
N GLY A 133 -10.87 -4.14 7.65
CA GLY A 133 -9.84 -3.42 6.92
C GLY A 133 -8.96 -4.31 6.04
N LEU A 134 -8.87 -5.62 6.30
CA LEU A 134 -8.05 -6.56 5.54
C LEU A 134 -8.85 -7.47 4.60
N VAL A 135 -10.19 -7.44 4.64
CA VAL A 135 -11.05 -8.30 3.80
C VAL A 135 -10.77 -8.10 2.31
N TRP A 136 -10.45 -6.87 1.90
CA TRP A 136 -10.08 -6.59 0.51
C TRP A 136 -8.83 -7.36 0.08
N ILE A 137 -7.86 -7.58 0.98
CA ILE A 137 -6.64 -8.36 0.70
C ILE A 137 -7.02 -9.80 0.40
N GLY A 138 -7.92 -10.39 1.20
CA GLY A 138 -8.43 -11.74 0.94
C GLY A 138 -9.10 -11.84 -0.42
N HIS A 139 -9.98 -10.88 -0.76
CA HIS A 139 -10.61 -10.83 -2.08
C HIS A 139 -9.59 -10.67 -3.21
N TRP A 140 -8.61 -9.79 -3.02
CA TRP A 140 -7.53 -9.52 -3.97
C TRP A 140 -6.66 -10.77 -4.20
N LEU A 141 -6.21 -11.46 -3.14
CA LEU A 141 -5.40 -12.67 -3.23
C LEU A 141 -6.16 -13.81 -3.94
N ARG A 142 -7.45 -13.99 -3.64
CA ARG A 142 -8.30 -14.97 -4.35
C ARG A 142 -8.45 -14.65 -5.84
N ARG A 143 -8.55 -13.36 -6.20
CA ARG A 143 -8.56 -12.95 -7.62
C ARG A 143 -7.20 -13.20 -8.26
N TRP A 144 -6.11 -12.78 -7.62
CA TRP A 144 -4.75 -12.97 -8.11
C TRP A 144 -4.43 -14.46 -8.35
N LEU A 145 -4.78 -15.35 -7.40
CA LEU A 145 -4.61 -16.79 -7.57
C LEU A 145 -5.37 -17.32 -8.79
N ARG A 146 -6.60 -16.87 -9.03
CA ARG A 146 -7.39 -17.30 -10.22
C ARG A 146 -6.78 -16.82 -11.52
N GLU A 147 -6.19 -15.63 -11.54
CA GLU A 147 -5.57 -15.05 -12.74
C GLU A 147 -4.18 -15.63 -13.03
N THR A 148 -3.40 -15.91 -11.98
CA THR A 148 -2.03 -16.44 -12.04
C THR A 148 -2.00 -17.96 -12.21
N VAL A 149 -2.80 -18.69 -11.44
CA VAL A 149 -2.86 -20.16 -11.46
C VAL A 149 -3.96 -20.61 -12.42
N GLN A 150 -3.61 -20.64 -13.70
CA GLN A 150 -4.53 -21.07 -14.75
C GLN A 150 -4.55 -22.61 -14.87
N ILE A 151 -5.75 -23.19 -14.70
CA ILE A 151 -6.02 -24.64 -14.55
C ILE A 151 -5.41 -25.50 -15.67
N HIS A 152 -5.25 -24.97 -16.90
CA HIS A 152 -4.77 -25.74 -18.05
C HIS A 152 -3.34 -25.41 -18.51
N THR A 153 -2.75 -24.34 -18.01
CA THR A 153 -1.44 -23.84 -18.48
C THR A 153 -0.38 -23.86 -17.39
N THR A 154 -0.78 -23.82 -16.12
CA THR A 154 0.15 -23.82 -14.99
C THR A 154 0.44 -25.26 -14.56
N PRO A 155 1.70 -25.71 -14.55
CA PRO A 155 2.07 -27.00 -13.99
C PRO A 155 1.58 -27.17 -12.54
N LEU A 156 1.14 -28.38 -12.17
CA LEU A 156 0.51 -28.65 -10.86
C LEU A 156 1.44 -28.32 -9.68
N ASP A 157 2.73 -28.64 -9.81
CA ASP A 157 3.74 -28.33 -8.81
C ASP A 157 3.91 -26.81 -8.62
N VAL A 158 3.95 -26.05 -9.71
CA VAL A 158 4.00 -24.58 -9.67
C VAL A 158 2.74 -24.01 -9.02
N ALA A 159 1.57 -24.50 -9.44
CA ALA A 159 0.28 -24.09 -8.89
C ALA A 159 0.21 -24.31 -7.37
N GLN A 160 0.67 -25.48 -6.89
CA GLN A 160 0.71 -25.81 -5.47
C GLN A 160 1.64 -24.87 -4.70
N HIS A 161 2.83 -24.57 -5.21
CA HIS A 161 3.77 -23.64 -4.56
C HIS A 161 3.16 -22.24 -4.42
N VAL A 162 2.52 -21.72 -5.47
CA VAL A 162 1.88 -20.39 -5.44
C VAL A 162 0.74 -20.35 -4.42
N VAL A 163 -0.10 -21.39 -4.38
CA VAL A 163 -1.20 -21.47 -3.41
C VAL A 163 -0.69 -21.58 -1.98
N THR A 164 0.32 -22.42 -1.72
CA THR A 164 0.92 -22.57 -0.40
C THR A 164 1.53 -21.26 0.08
N ALA A 165 2.37 -20.61 -0.74
CA ALA A 165 2.99 -19.33 -0.38
C ALA A 165 1.94 -18.24 -0.09
N THR A 166 0.84 -18.22 -0.84
CA THR A 166 -0.27 -17.28 -0.60
C THR A 166 -0.96 -17.53 0.75
N ARG A 167 -1.05 -18.79 1.18
CA ARG A 167 -1.69 -19.19 2.45
C ARG A 167 -0.81 -19.00 3.68
N GLU A 168 0.49 -18.75 3.51
CA GLU A 168 1.42 -18.49 4.61
C GLU A 168 1.18 -17.12 5.26
N ALA A 169 0.57 -16.17 4.55
CA ALA A 169 0.24 -14.87 5.12
C ALA A 169 -1.03 -15.00 5.97
N THR A 170 -0.90 -14.80 7.28
CA THR A 170 -1.99 -14.94 8.26
C THR A 170 -2.25 -13.65 9.03
N CYS A 171 -3.48 -13.43 9.46
CA CYS A 171 -3.84 -12.49 10.51
C CYS A 171 -4.20 -13.22 11.81
N THR A 172 -4.25 -12.46 12.90
CA THR A 172 -4.68 -12.93 14.22
C THR A 172 -6.07 -12.38 14.53
N ASP A 173 -7.02 -13.26 14.81
CA ASP A 173 -8.35 -12.88 15.30
C ASP A 173 -8.21 -12.19 16.67
N PRO A 174 -8.69 -10.95 16.84
CA PRO A 174 -8.52 -10.19 18.08
C PRO A 174 -9.32 -10.77 19.27
N VAL A 175 -10.33 -11.61 19.02
CA VAL A 175 -11.19 -12.23 20.04
C VAL A 175 -10.68 -13.61 20.41
N THR A 176 -10.42 -14.46 19.41
CA THR A 176 -10.05 -15.87 19.64
C THR A 176 -8.54 -16.10 19.68
N ASN A 177 -7.75 -15.11 19.25
CA ASN A 177 -6.29 -15.20 19.04
C ASN A 177 -5.89 -16.34 18.09
N GLN A 178 -6.83 -16.78 17.23
CA GLN A 178 -6.58 -17.77 16.21
C GLN A 178 -5.90 -17.13 14.99
N LEU A 179 -4.97 -17.87 14.37
CA LEU A 179 -4.40 -17.48 13.09
C LEU A 179 -5.33 -17.89 11.95
N ILE A 180 -5.64 -16.93 11.08
CA ILE A 180 -6.48 -17.11 9.89
C ILE A 180 -5.66 -16.65 8.69
N SER A 181 -5.60 -17.47 7.63
CA SER A 181 -4.92 -17.09 6.40
C SER A 181 -5.64 -15.91 5.72
N LEU A 182 -4.88 -14.91 5.27
CA LEU A 182 -5.42 -13.69 4.66
C LEU A 182 -6.28 -14.01 3.43
N VAL A 183 -5.91 -15.03 2.65
CA VAL A 183 -6.70 -15.47 1.47
C VAL A 183 -8.06 -16.05 1.84
N ASP A 184 -8.25 -16.46 3.09
CA ASP A 184 -9.49 -17.02 3.62
C ASP A 184 -10.31 -15.98 4.39
N LEU A 185 -10.02 -14.67 4.26
CA LEU A 185 -10.86 -13.60 4.83
C LEU A 185 -12.05 -13.29 3.91
N TYR A 186 -13.27 -13.47 4.40
CA TYR A 186 -14.50 -13.15 3.67
C TYR A 186 -15.26 -12.02 4.37
N PRO A 187 -16.00 -11.18 3.62
CA PRO A 187 -16.83 -10.13 4.20
C PRO A 187 -17.86 -10.66 5.21
N GLU A 188 -18.36 -11.89 4.97
CA GLU A 188 -19.35 -12.55 5.82
C GLU A 188 -18.84 -12.83 7.25
N ASP A 189 -17.54 -13.04 7.43
CA ASP A 189 -16.94 -13.44 8.70
C ASP A 189 -16.87 -12.29 9.72
N PHE A 190 -16.89 -11.04 9.24
CA PHE A 190 -16.58 -9.86 10.05
C PHE A 190 -17.75 -8.88 10.20
N ASN A 191 -18.96 -9.23 9.71
CA ASN A 191 -20.12 -8.33 9.67
C ASN A 191 -19.74 -6.92 9.20
N CYS A 192 -18.92 -6.83 8.15
CA CYS A 192 -18.44 -5.56 7.66
C CYS A 192 -19.63 -4.74 7.18
N LEU A 193 -20.10 -3.84 8.04
CA LEU A 193 -20.92 -2.72 7.62
C LEU A 193 -20.14 -2.06 6.49
N ALA A 194 -20.80 -1.73 5.38
CA ALA A 194 -20.17 -1.05 4.26
C ALA A 194 -19.54 0.25 4.76
N SER A 195 -18.27 0.17 5.16
CA SER A 195 -17.55 1.24 5.80
C SER A 195 -17.09 2.21 4.72
N ALA A 196 -18.02 3.06 4.28
CA ALA A 196 -17.69 4.29 3.59
C ALA A 196 -16.91 5.30 4.49
N LEU A 197 -16.45 4.89 5.69
CA LEU A 197 -15.87 5.77 6.71
C LEU A 197 -14.63 5.23 7.45
N SER A 198 -14.16 4.01 7.20
CA SER A 198 -13.02 3.47 7.98
C SER A 198 -11.63 4.00 7.55
N GLY A 199 -11.58 4.96 6.61
CA GLY A 199 -10.34 5.59 6.14
C GLY A 199 -9.90 6.85 6.90
N ALA A 200 -10.59 7.28 7.96
CA ALA A 200 -10.30 8.56 8.63
C ALA A 200 -10.23 8.44 10.18
N GLY A 201 -9.73 7.31 10.66
CA GLY A 201 -9.88 6.90 12.06
C GLY A 201 -8.70 7.11 13.01
N SER A 202 -7.64 7.85 12.68
CA SER A 202 -6.53 8.05 13.64
C SER A 202 -5.62 9.28 13.44
N ALA A 203 -5.97 10.23 12.55
CA ALA A 203 -5.11 11.41 12.31
C ALA A 203 -5.79 12.80 12.34
N TRP A 204 -7.12 12.89 12.55
CA TRP A 204 -7.85 14.16 12.54
C TRP A 204 -8.66 14.40 13.82
N LYS A 205 -8.00 14.43 14.99
CA LYS A 205 -8.68 14.87 16.22
C LYS A 205 -8.22 16.19 16.82
N ASN A 206 -7.17 16.84 16.30
CA ASN A 206 -6.68 18.09 16.90
C ASN A 206 -6.42 19.27 15.94
N GLU A 207 -6.89 19.25 14.68
CA GLU A 207 -6.62 20.36 13.73
C GLU A 207 -7.87 20.94 13.02
N ILE A 208 -9.06 20.79 13.60
CA ILE A 208 -10.31 21.33 13.00
C ILE A 208 -10.89 22.50 13.84
N SER A 209 -10.33 22.83 15.00
CA SER A 209 -10.87 23.92 15.85
C SER A 209 -10.44 25.33 15.42
N GLU A 210 -9.30 25.51 14.75
CA GLU A 210 -8.82 26.86 14.36
C GLU A 210 -9.23 27.29 12.94
N CYS A 211 -9.47 26.34 12.01
CA CYS A 211 -9.75 26.68 10.61
C CYS A 211 -11.22 27.11 10.37
N LEU A 212 -12.16 26.57 11.15
CA LEU A 212 -13.59 26.93 11.09
C LEU A 212 -13.89 28.31 11.71
N LEU A 213 -13.13 28.74 12.73
CA LEU A 213 -13.32 30.06 13.33
C LEU A 213 -12.85 31.20 12.41
N ARG A 214 -11.82 30.98 11.59
CA ARG A 214 -11.28 32.01 10.69
C ARG A 214 -12.14 32.22 9.45
N THR A 215 -12.81 31.19 8.93
CA THR A 215 -13.66 31.30 7.74
C THR A 215 -15.01 31.96 8.04
N LEU A 216 -15.60 31.72 9.22
CA LEU A 216 -16.83 32.40 9.64
C LEU A 216 -16.64 33.91 9.88
N ALA A 217 -15.47 34.34 10.36
CA ALA A 217 -15.16 35.76 10.57
C ALA A 217 -15.06 36.56 9.25
N VAL A 218 -14.56 35.93 8.18
CA VAL A 218 -14.42 36.57 6.85
C VAL A 218 -15.78 36.74 6.18
N ILE A 219 -16.71 35.79 6.33
CA ILE A 219 -18.04 35.86 5.70
C ILE A 219 -18.91 36.96 6.34
N VAL A 220 -18.78 37.18 7.66
CA VAL A 220 -19.53 38.25 8.35
C VAL A 220 -18.99 39.65 7.98
N LEU A 221 -17.68 39.79 7.74
CA LEU A 221 -17.07 41.05 7.28
C LEU A 221 -17.45 41.42 5.84
N VAL A 222 -17.58 40.44 4.94
CA VAL A 222 -17.96 40.69 3.54
C VAL A 222 -19.42 41.09 3.39
N LEU A 223 -20.33 40.54 4.23
CA LEU A 223 -21.76 40.90 4.20
C LEU A 223 -22.06 42.26 4.86
N ALA A 224 -21.18 42.77 5.72
CA ALA A 224 -21.32 44.10 6.33
C ALA A 224 -20.84 45.25 5.42
N MET A 225 -20.07 44.97 4.37
CA MET A 225 -19.45 45.98 3.48
C MET A 225 -20.26 46.31 2.22
N GLN A 226 -21.43 45.68 1.98
CA GLN A 226 -22.26 45.93 0.78
C GLN A 226 -23.55 46.73 1.01
N ARG A 227 -23.70 47.44 2.13
CA ARG A 227 -24.80 48.39 2.34
C ARG A 227 -24.30 49.79 2.71
N LYS A 228 -23.82 50.53 1.71
CA LYS A 228 -23.86 52.01 1.57
C LYS A 228 -22.94 52.45 0.44
N CYS A 229 -23.51 52.76 -0.72
CA CYS A 229 -23.15 53.87 -1.60
C CYS A 229 -24.07 53.83 -2.84
N GLN A 230 -24.90 54.88 -2.93
CA GLN A 230 -25.88 55.25 -3.97
C GLN A 230 -27.10 54.33 -4.16
#